data_AF-A0A178GV34-F1
#
_entry.id   AF-A0A178GV34-F1
#
_cell.length_a   1.000
_cell.length_b   1.000
_cell.length_c   1.000
_cell.angle_alpha   90.00
_cell.angle_beta   90.00
_cell.angle_gamma   90.00
#
_symmetry.space_group_name_H-M   'P 1'
#
loop_
_entity.id
_entity.type
_entity.pdbx_description
1 polymer ?
#
loop_
_entity_poly.entity_id
_entity_poly.type
_entity_poly.pdbx_seq_one_letter_code
_entity_poly.pdbx_strand_id
1 'polypeptide(L)' 'MNIFLEQMSKNLESREIFLIMDCASWHRSKGLKIPESITIIYLPPYSPELNPVERFWQYLKDNIIKTQTYL' A
#
# COMPACT_ATOMS: atom_id res chain seq x y z
N MET A 1 -6.87 1.36 -9.09
CA MET A 1 -7.19 1.05 -7.68
C MET A 1 -8.57 0.40 -7.50
N ASN A 2 -9.63 0.87 -8.15
CA ASN A 2 -10.99 0.29 -7.97
C ASN A 2 -11.07 -1.22 -8.20
N ILE A 3 -10.53 -1.73 -9.32
CA ILE A 3 -10.51 -3.18 -9.60
C ILE A 3 -9.75 -3.94 -8.50
N PHE A 4 -8.65 -3.38 -8.01
CA PHE A 4 -7.86 -4.01 -6.95
C PHE A 4 -8.65 -4.11 -5.65
N LEU A 5 -9.30 -3.03 -5.20
CA LEU A 5 -10.11 -3.05 -3.97
C LEU A 5 -11.30 -4.01 -4.08
N GLU A 6 -11.97 -4.04 -5.24
CA GLU A 6 -13.07 -4.97 -5.50
C GLU A 6 -12.61 -6.42 -5.44
N GLN A 7 -11.50 -6.76 -6.11
CA GLN A 7 -10.94 -8.10 -6.09
C GLN A 7 -10.44 -8.48 -4.69
N MET A 8 -9.78 -7.56 -3.98
CA MET A 8 -9.33 -7.77 -2.61
C MET A 8 -10.49 -8.11 -1.68
N SER A 9 -11.58 -7.33 -1.73
CA SER A 9 -12.79 -7.61 -0.95
C SER A 9 -13.43 -8.94 -1.33
N LYS A 10 -13.43 -9.34 -2.61
CA LYS A 10 -14.01 -10.63 -3.03
C LYS A 10 -13.17 -11.82 -2.55
N ASN A 11 -11.85 -11.71 -2.62
CA ASN A 11 -10.93 -12.79 -2.26
C ASN A 11 -10.79 -13.00 -0.75
N LEU A 12 -11.04 -11.96 0.07
CA LEU A 12 -10.90 -12.02 1.53
C LEU A 12 -12.24 -12.24 2.26
N GLU A 13 -13.33 -12.43 1.52
CA GLU A 13 -14.68 -12.74 2.02
C GLU A 13 -15.19 -11.75 3.09
N SER A 14 -16.03 -12.20 4.03
CA SER A 14 -16.68 -11.42 5.10
C SER A 14 -15.74 -10.87 6.17
N ARG A 15 -14.44 -10.78 5.91
CA ARG A 15 -13.46 -10.24 6.85
C ARG A 15 -13.42 -8.72 6.74
N GLU A 16 -13.33 -8.07 7.89
CA GLU A 16 -13.01 -6.65 7.93
C GLU A 16 -11.52 -6.46 7.58
N ILE A 17 -11.25 -5.60 6.60
CA ILE A 17 -9.93 -5.35 6.04
C ILE A 17 -9.51 -3.93 6.41
N PHE A 18 -8.40 -3.81 7.15
CA PHE A 18 -7.76 -2.53 7.38
C PHE A 18 -6.62 -2.34 6.38
N LEU A 19 -6.82 -1.42 5.43
CA LEU A 19 -5.85 -1.13 4.39
C LEU A 19 -5.05 0.13 4.73
N ILE A 20 -3.75 -0.05 5.03
CA ILE A 20 -2.83 1.06 5.27
C ILE A 20 -2.33 1.60 3.93
N MET A 21 -2.49 2.91 3.69
CA MET A 21 -2.09 3.56 2.43
C MET A 21 -1.26 4.80 2.68
N ASP A 22 -0.27 5.04 1.82
CA ASP A 22 0.42 6.33 1.76
C ASP A 22 -0.46 7.38 1.06
N CYS A 23 -0.01 8.64 1.10
CA CYS A 23 -0.77 9.79 0.63
C CYS A 23 -0.65 10.08 -0.88
N ALA A 24 -0.31 9.09 -1.71
CA ALA A 24 -0.23 9.26 -3.16
C ALA A 24 -1.56 9.76 -3.75
N SER A 25 -1.50 10.59 -4.80
CA SER A 25 -2.67 11.30 -5.34
C SER A 25 -3.81 10.36 -5.76
N TRP A 26 -3.49 9.20 -6.33
CA TRP A 26 -4.46 8.17 -6.72
C TRP A 26 -5.10 7.40 -5.55
N HIS A 27 -4.53 7.47 -4.34
CA HIS A 27 -5.09 6.85 -3.13
C HIS A 27 -6.16 7.74 -2.52
N ARG A 28 -6.09 9.06 -2.73
CA ARG A 28 -7.08 10.05 -2.27
C ARG A 28 -8.01 10.56 -3.38
N SER A 29 -8.09 9.84 -4.49
CA SER A 29 -8.96 10.21 -5.60
C SER A 29 -10.44 10.13 -5.18
N LYS A 30 -11.22 11.16 -5.52
CA LYS A 30 -12.69 11.15 -5.33
C LYS A 30 -13.40 10.05 -6.14
N GLY A 31 -12.73 9.49 -7.15
CA GLY A 31 -13.25 8.38 -7.96
C GLY A 31 -12.99 6.99 -7.37
N LEU A 32 -12.41 6.91 -6.17
CA LEU A 32 -12.14 5.65 -5.50
C LEU A 32 -13.45 5.03 -4.98
N LYS A 33 -13.69 3.78 -5.35
CA LYS A 33 -14.81 2.97 -4.86
C LYS A 33 -14.29 2.02 -3.79
N ILE A 34 -14.64 2.30 -2.54
CA ILE A 34 -14.20 1.53 -1.37
C ILE A 34 -15.33 0.55 -1.00
N PRO A 35 -15.11 -0.77 -1.09
CA PRO A 35 -16.06 -1.77 -0.60
C PRO A 35 -16.33 -1.64 0.91
N GLU A 36 -17.52 -2.03 1.36
CA GLU A 36 -17.93 -1.91 2.78
C GLU A 36 -17.06 -2.72 3.75
N SER A 37 -16.41 -3.78 3.27
CA SER A 37 -15.48 -4.61 4.06
C SER A 37 -14.12 -3.95 4.29
N ILE A 38 -13.81 -2.84 3.62
CA ILE A 38 -12.48 -2.21 3.63
C ILE A 38 -12.53 -0.85 4.33
N THR A 39 -11.76 -0.73 5.40
CA THR A 39 -11.45 0.53 6.08
C THR A 39 -10.05 0.97 5.68
N ILE A 40 -9.93 2.15 5.07
CA ILE A 40 -8.64 2.72 4.67
C ILE A 40 -8.07 3.58 5.81
N ILE A 41 -6.81 3.32 6.18
CA ILE A 41 -6.04 4.10 7.14
C ILE A 41 -4.90 4.79 6.39
N TYR A 42 -4.95 6.11 6.30
CA TYR A 42 -3.88 6.88 5.67
C TYR A 42 -2.74 7.14 6.65
N LEU A 43 -1.52 6.94 6.19
CA LEU A 43 -0.33 7.33 6.92
C LEU A 43 -0.17 8.86 6.96
N PRO A 44 0.44 9.41 8.04
CA PRO A 44 0.83 10.81 8.07
C PRO A 44 1.73 11.19 6.89
N PRO A 45 1.65 12.45 6.41
CA PRO A 45 2.56 12.93 5.37
C PRO A 45 4.02 12.76 5.77
N TYR A 46 4.87 12.35 4.81
CA TYR A 46 6.32 12.22 4.99
C TYR A 46 6.76 11.24 6.09
N SER A 47 5.95 10.22 6.40
CA SER A 47 6.28 9.16 7.37
C SER A 47 6.57 7.79 6.72
N PRO A 48 7.63 7.64 5.90
CA PRO A 48 7.97 6.36 5.26
C PRO A 48 8.32 5.27 6.29
N GLU A 49 8.80 5.63 7.48
CA GLU A 49 9.14 4.71 8.56
C GLU A 49 7.94 3.92 9.10
N LEU A 50 6.73 4.46 8.91
CA LEU A 50 5.46 3.83 9.30
C LEU A 50 4.90 2.91 8.22
N ASN A 51 5.45 2.93 7.00
CA ASN A 51 5.01 2.08 5.90
C ASN A 51 5.85 0.79 5.86
N PRO A 52 5.30 -0.38 6.23
CA PRO A 52 6.08 -1.62 6.30
C PRO A 52 6.72 -2.02 4.96
N VAL A 53 6.10 -1.62 3.83
CA VAL A 53 6.63 -1.92 2.50
C VAL A 53 7.98 -1.24 2.26
N GLU A 54 8.25 -0.08 2.86
CA GLU A 54 9.52 0.63 2.72
C GLU A 54 10.67 -0.18 3.35
N ARG A 55 10.41 -0.81 4.51
CA ARG A 55 11.39 -1.71 5.14
C ARG A 55 11.64 -2.94 4.29
N PHE A 56 10.59 -3.50 3.67
CA PHE A 56 10.74 -4.62 2.75
C PHE A 56 11.57 -4.23 1.52
N TRP A 57 11.31 -3.06 0.92
CA TRP A 57 12.11 -2.54 -0.19
C TRP A 57 13.56 -2.32 0.20
N GLN A 58 13.82 -1.79 1.39
CA GLN A 58 15.19 -1.61 1.88
C GLN A 58 15.90 -2.96 2.00
N TYR A 59 15.25 -3.96 2.62
CA TYR A 59 15.78 -5.33 2.70
C TYR A 59 16.10 -5.91 1.32
N LEU A 60 15.21 -5.74 0.34
CA LEU A 60 15.43 -6.22 -1.01
C LEU A 60 16.64 -5.55 -1.66
N LYS A 61 16.82 -4.22 -1.50
CA LYS A 61 17.97 -3.49 -2.04
C LYS A 61 19.29 -3.96 -1.41
N ASP A 62 19.29 -4.14 -0.09
CA ASP A 62 20.52 -4.47 0.64
C ASP A 62 20.97 -5.92 0.41
N ASN A 63 20.01 -6.83 0.24
CA ASN A 63 20.29 -8.27 0.27
C ASN A 63 20.13 -8.97 -1.09
N ILE A 64 19.24 -8.47 -1.95
CA ILE A 64 18.86 -9.17 -3.18
C ILE A 64 19.32 -8.38 -4.41
N ILE A 65 18.98 -7.09 -4.48
CA ILE A 65 19.23 -6.25 -5.63
C ILE A 65 20.62 -5.61 -5.48
N LYS A 66 21.65 -6.35 -5.87
CA LYS A 66 23.01 -5.82 -5.99
C LYS A 66 23.16 -4.94 -7.23
N THR A 67 22.58 -3.74 -7.20
CA THR A 67 22.91 -2.72 -8.20
C THR A 67 24.27 -2.14 -7.86
N GLN A 68 25.30 -2.52 -8.63
CA GLN A 68 26.59 -1.83 -8.59
C GLN A 68 26.44 -0.49 -9.31
N THR A 69 26.26 0.59 -8.56
CA THR A 69 26.50 1.92 -9.08
C THR A 69 28.01 2.14 -9.11
N TYR A 70 28.63 1.99 -10.27
CA TYR A 70 29.98 2.48 -10.49
C TYR A 70 29.91 4.02 -10.39
N LEU A 71 30.45 4.56 -9.30
CA LEU A 71 30.81 5.97 -9.17
C LEU A 71 32.25 6.15 -9.63
#